data_AF-A0A2P5DH69-F1
#
_entry.id   AF-A0A2P5DH69-F1
#
_cell.length_a   1.000
_cell.length_b   1.000
_cell.length_c   1.000
_cell.angle_alpha   90.00
_cell.angle_beta   90.00
_cell.angle_gamma   90.00
#
_symmetry.space_group_name_H-M   'P 1'
#
loop_
_entity.id
_entity.type
_entity.pdbx_description
1 polymer ?
#
loop_
_entity_poly.entity_id
_entity_poly.type
_entity_poly.pdbx_seq_one_letter_code
_entity_poly.pdbx_strand_id
1 'polypeptide(L)'
;MASSSASATKELQRELENKANDLSKLQKGKSLLHALQNFLSFSSHAFLQTHGDHYNRMNIAKNHQVRKKYTIQLGENELVQKELDLLKEDANVYKLIGPVLVKQDLAEANANVRKRIEYISAELKRLDGTLQDLEEKQNSKKEAILKLQQRIQSLQAGKAKA
;
A
#
# COMPACT_ATOMS: atom_id res chain seq x y z
N MET A 1 -12.72 -3.36 -21.08
CA MET A 1 -11.62 -3.07 -22.04
C MET A 1 -10.22 -3.34 -21.46
N ALA A 2 -10.04 -4.35 -20.59
CA ALA A 2 -8.76 -4.61 -19.91
C ALA A 2 -7.89 -5.70 -20.59
N SER A 3 -8.37 -6.39 -21.64
CA SER A 3 -7.63 -7.50 -22.26
C SER A 3 -6.69 -7.09 -23.40
N SER A 4 -6.78 -5.86 -23.92
CA SER A 4 -5.93 -5.41 -25.04
C SER A 4 -4.50 -5.09 -24.61
N SER A 5 -4.30 -4.57 -23.39
CA SER A 5 -2.99 -4.18 -22.87
C SER A 5 -2.08 -5.38 -22.56
N ALA A 6 -2.64 -6.48 -22.05
CA ALA A 6 -1.88 -7.70 -21.74
C ALA A 6 -1.51 -8.51 -23.00
N SER A 7 -2.28 -8.35 -24.08
CA SER A 7 -1.97 -8.91 -25.40
C SER A 7 -0.80 -8.17 -26.02
N ALA A 8 -0.88 -6.84 -26.06
CA ALA A 8 0.14 -5.99 -26.66
C ALA A 8 1.52 -6.14 -25.98
N THR A 9 1.55 -6.31 -24.65
CA THR A 9 2.82 -6.53 -23.93
C THR A 9 3.43 -7.89 -24.21
N LYS A 10 2.62 -8.96 -24.31
CA LYS A 10 3.11 -10.29 -24.70
C LYS A 10 3.66 -10.31 -26.12
N GLU A 11 3.04 -9.55 -27.02
CA GLU A 11 3.43 -9.46 -28.43
C GLU A 11 4.75 -8.72 -28.60
N LEU A 12 4.91 -7.58 -27.92
CA LEU A 12 6.18 -6.85 -27.84
C LEU A 12 7.30 -7.69 -27.22
N GLN A 13 6.98 -8.49 -26.20
CA GLN A 13 7.96 -9.36 -25.54
C GLN A 13 8.45 -10.48 -26.47
N ARG A 14 7.54 -11.03 -27.29
CA ARG A 14 7.87 -12.03 -28.32
C ARG A 14 8.69 -11.45 -29.47
N GLU A 15 8.39 -10.22 -29.90
CA GLU A 15 9.21 -9.51 -30.90
C GLU A 15 10.62 -9.20 -30.40
N LEU A 16 10.76 -8.84 -29.12
CA LEU A 16 12.05 -8.54 -28.50
C LEU A 16 12.93 -9.78 -28.39
N GLU A 17 12.34 -10.94 -28.05
CA GLU A 17 13.01 -12.24 -28.07
C GLU A 17 13.46 -12.65 -29.48
N ASN A 18 12.61 -12.45 -30.49
CA ASN A 18 12.96 -12.76 -31.88
C ASN A 18 14.13 -11.90 -32.39
N LYS A 19 14.10 -10.59 -32.11
CA LYS A 19 15.20 -9.68 -32.49
C LYS A 19 16.50 -9.99 -31.74
N ALA A 20 16.43 -10.37 -30.46
CA ALA A 20 17.60 -10.78 -29.69
C ALA A 20 18.22 -12.08 -30.24
N ASN A 21 17.39 -13.03 -30.66
CA ASN A 21 17.84 -14.26 -31.31
C ASN A 21 18.49 -14.01 -32.67
N ASP A 22 17.97 -13.08 -33.48
CA ASP A 22 18.59 -12.74 -34.76
C ASP A 22 19.93 -12.00 -34.60
N LEU A 23 20.03 -11.12 -33.59
CA LEU A 23 21.28 -10.48 -33.21
C LEU A 23 22.34 -11.52 -32.74
N SER A 24 21.89 -12.64 -32.15
CA SER A 24 22.75 -13.75 -31.71
C SER A 24 23.38 -14.57 -32.81
N LYS A 25 22.77 -14.56 -34.00
CA LYS A 25 23.32 -15.20 -35.18
C LYS A 25 24.42 -14.35 -35.84
N LEU A 26 24.42 -13.04 -35.60
CA LEU A 26 25.35 -12.06 -36.19
C LEU A 26 26.61 -11.80 -35.35
N GLN A 27 26.56 -11.95 -34.02
CA GLN A 27 27.70 -11.66 -33.14
C GLN A 27 28.24 -12.94 -32.50
N LYS A 28 29.45 -13.36 -32.91
CA LYS A 28 30.23 -14.47 -32.30
C LYS A 28 30.67 -14.22 -30.84
N GLY A 29 29.96 -13.40 -30.07
CA GLY A 29 30.21 -13.13 -28.66
C GLY A 29 29.05 -13.60 -27.80
N LYS A 30 28.92 -14.91 -27.56
CA LYS A 30 27.87 -15.50 -26.70
C LYS A 30 27.85 -14.88 -25.29
N SER A 31 28.94 -14.28 -24.80
CA SER A 31 28.99 -13.64 -23.48
C SER A 31 28.35 -12.25 -23.45
N LEU A 32 28.58 -11.40 -24.46
CA LEU A 32 28.02 -10.05 -24.51
C LEU A 32 26.51 -10.09 -24.75
N LEU A 33 26.04 -11.05 -25.54
CA LEU A 33 24.62 -11.26 -25.76
C LEU A 33 23.91 -11.85 -24.54
N HIS A 34 24.54 -12.77 -23.80
CA HIS A 34 24.01 -13.19 -22.50
C HIS A 34 23.95 -12.01 -21.52
N ALA A 35 24.95 -11.13 -21.54
CA ALA A 35 24.99 -9.95 -20.67
C ALA A 35 23.88 -8.95 -21.03
N LEU A 36 23.65 -8.69 -22.32
CA LEU A 36 22.55 -7.85 -22.81
C LEU A 36 21.17 -8.47 -22.56
N GLN A 37 21.00 -9.77 -22.80
CA GLN A 37 19.76 -10.51 -22.50
C GLN A 37 19.47 -10.47 -20.99
N ASN A 38 20.49 -10.69 -20.17
CA ASN A 38 20.37 -10.64 -18.71
C ASN A 38 20.04 -9.23 -18.24
N PHE A 39 20.71 -8.20 -18.78
CA PHE A 39 20.45 -6.80 -18.44
C PHE A 39 19.03 -6.39 -18.83
N LEU A 40 18.58 -6.71 -20.03
CA LEU A 40 17.21 -6.43 -20.49
C LEU A 40 16.16 -7.18 -19.67
N SER A 41 16.40 -8.46 -19.34
CA SER A 41 15.49 -9.24 -18.48
C SER A 41 15.42 -8.69 -17.05
N PHE A 42 16.55 -8.26 -16.50
CA PHE A 42 16.66 -7.70 -15.16
C PHE A 42 16.00 -6.32 -15.08
N SER A 43 16.24 -5.45 -16.07
CA SER A 43 15.60 -4.15 -16.18
C SER A 43 14.09 -4.28 -16.38
N SER A 44 13.62 -5.25 -17.17
CA SER A 44 12.18 -5.50 -17.37
C SER A 44 11.49 -6.01 -16.09
N HIS A 45 12.13 -6.90 -15.33
CA HIS A 45 11.63 -7.33 -14.02
C HIS A 45 11.63 -6.19 -13.00
N ALA A 46 12.72 -5.43 -12.88
CA ALA A 46 12.81 -4.28 -11.97
C ALA A 46 11.74 -3.21 -12.28
N PHE A 47 11.42 -3.00 -13.57
CA PHE A 47 10.40 -2.07 -14.01
C PHE A 47 8.97 -2.51 -13.65
N LEU A 48 8.62 -3.79 -13.88
CA LEU A 48 7.31 -4.32 -13.49
C LEU A 48 7.12 -4.37 -11.96
N GLN A 49 8.20 -4.56 -11.22
CA GLN A 49 8.22 -4.59 -9.76
C GLN A 49 7.96 -3.21 -9.14
N THR A 50 8.62 -2.19 -9.66
CA THR A 50 8.56 -0.82 -9.15
C THR A 50 7.18 -0.19 -9.28
N HIS A 51 6.43 -0.53 -10.34
CA HIS A 51 5.06 -0.04 -10.51
C HIS A 51 4.06 -0.65 -9.52
N GLY A 52 4.15 -1.96 -9.25
CA GLY A 52 3.32 -2.61 -8.21
C GLY A 52 3.62 -2.08 -6.81
N ASP A 53 4.89 -1.82 -6.52
CA ASP A 53 5.35 -1.29 -5.23
C ASP A 53 4.98 0.19 -5.02
N HIS A 54 4.86 0.97 -6.09
CA HIS A 54 4.43 2.35 -6.03
C HIS A 54 2.95 2.45 -5.61
N TYR A 55 2.08 1.62 -6.19
CA TYR A 55 0.67 1.57 -5.84
C TYR A 55 0.47 1.21 -4.35
N ASN A 56 1.17 0.18 -3.86
CA ASN A 56 1.10 -0.21 -2.45
C ASN A 56 1.64 0.86 -1.51
N ARG A 57 2.77 1.50 -1.84
CA ARG A 57 3.30 2.62 -1.04
C ARG A 57 2.31 3.77 -0.93
N MET A 58 1.65 4.13 -2.03
CA MET A 58 0.64 5.17 -2.01
C MET A 58 -0.56 4.79 -1.11
N ASN A 59 -1.00 3.54 -1.13
CA ASN A 59 -2.10 3.08 -0.28
C ASN A 59 -1.73 3.07 1.21
N ILE A 60 -0.52 2.63 1.55
CA ILE A 60 0.01 2.68 2.92
C ILE A 60 0.07 4.13 3.42
N ALA A 61 0.60 5.04 2.61
CA ALA A 61 0.67 6.46 2.95
C ALA A 61 -0.73 7.07 3.19
N LYS A 62 -1.69 6.77 2.30
CA LYS A 62 -3.09 7.20 2.46
C LYS A 62 -3.73 6.64 3.73
N ASN A 63 -3.55 5.35 4.01
CA ASN A 63 -4.05 4.72 5.24
C ASN A 63 -3.49 5.44 6.46
N HIS A 64 -2.18 5.70 6.49
CA HIS A 64 -1.52 6.36 7.60
C HIS A 64 -2.03 7.79 7.83
N GLN A 65 -2.31 8.54 6.76
CA GLN A 65 -2.91 9.87 6.84
C GLN A 65 -4.32 9.83 7.45
N VAL A 66 -5.16 8.89 7.00
CA VAL A 66 -6.53 8.72 7.52
C VAL A 66 -6.49 8.28 8.99
N ARG A 67 -5.61 7.35 9.34
CA ARG A 67 -5.40 6.87 10.70
C ARG A 67 -5.03 8.02 11.65
N LYS A 68 -4.06 8.86 11.27
CA LYS A 68 -3.69 10.05 12.05
C LYS A 68 -4.89 10.95 12.35
N LYS A 69 -5.72 11.21 11.34
CA LYS A 69 -6.94 12.01 11.50
C LYS A 69 -7.90 11.36 12.51
N TYR A 70 -8.17 10.07 12.39
CA TYR A 70 -9.07 9.38 13.30
C TYR A 70 -8.51 9.26 14.73
N THR A 71 -7.19 9.11 14.90
CA THR A 71 -6.57 9.11 16.24
C THR A 71 -6.78 10.44 16.95
N ILE A 72 -6.61 11.56 16.25
CA ILE A 72 -6.88 12.90 16.81
C ILE A 72 -8.36 13.03 17.18
N GLN A 73 -9.25 12.68 16.26
CA GLN A 73 -10.69 12.74 16.51
C GLN A 73 -11.13 11.84 17.68
N LEU A 74 -10.55 10.65 17.81
CA LEU A 74 -10.83 9.75 18.92
C LEU A 74 -10.44 10.42 20.25
N GLY A 75 -9.22 10.94 20.34
CA GLY A 75 -8.74 11.61 21.55
C GLY A 75 -9.59 12.83 21.93
N GLU A 76 -10.02 13.64 20.95
CA GLU A 76 -10.94 14.76 21.18
C GLU A 76 -12.30 14.29 21.72
N ASN A 77 -12.88 13.22 21.15
CA ASN A 77 -14.17 12.71 21.60
C ASN A 77 -14.07 12.04 22.97
N GLU A 78 -12.98 11.34 23.27
CA GLU A 78 -12.70 10.79 24.61
C GLU A 78 -12.54 11.89 25.66
N LEU A 79 -11.90 13.00 25.31
CA LEU A 79 -11.82 14.17 26.19
C LEU A 79 -13.21 14.75 26.45
N VAL A 80 -14.00 14.99 25.39
CA VAL A 80 -15.38 15.49 25.54
C VAL A 80 -16.21 14.53 26.39
N GLN A 81 -16.08 13.21 26.21
CA GLN A 81 -16.79 12.23 27.02
C GLN A 81 -16.43 12.37 28.51
N LYS A 82 -15.15 12.53 28.82
CA LYS A 82 -14.69 12.75 30.21
C LYS A 82 -15.26 14.04 30.80
N GLU A 83 -15.27 15.13 30.04
CA GLU A 83 -15.87 16.40 30.48
C GLU A 83 -17.38 16.26 30.72
N LEU A 84 -18.11 15.55 29.85
CA LEU A 84 -19.53 15.27 30.02
C LEU A 84 -19.81 14.41 31.25
N ASP A 85 -18.97 13.42 31.53
CA ASP A 85 -19.09 12.55 32.71
C ASP A 85 -18.90 13.30 34.04
N LEU A 86 -18.29 14.50 34.03
CA LEU A 86 -18.11 15.37 35.20
C LEU A 86 -19.30 16.31 35.45
N LEU A 87 -20.23 16.42 34.50
CA LEU A 87 -21.38 17.31 34.62
C LEU A 87 -22.43 16.74 35.58
N LYS A 88 -23.09 17.64 36.30
CA LYS A 88 -24.28 17.30 37.10
C LYS A 88 -25.45 16.93 36.18
N GLU A 89 -26.37 16.11 36.67
CA GLU A 89 -27.52 15.64 35.88
C GLU A 89 -28.43 16.77 35.37
N ASP A 90 -28.47 17.91 36.07
CA ASP A 90 -29.26 19.10 35.71
C ASP A 90 -28.48 20.12 34.85
N ALA A 91 -27.26 19.80 34.44
CA ALA A 91 -26.44 20.70 33.64
C ALA A 91 -27.04 20.92 32.24
N ASN A 92 -27.00 22.17 31.78
CA ASN A 92 -27.42 22.51 30.43
C ASN A 92 -26.27 22.24 29.44
N VAL A 93 -26.50 21.35 28.48
CA VAL A 93 -25.58 21.07 27.38
C VAL A 93 -26.09 21.72 26.10
N TYR A 94 -25.19 22.29 25.30
CA TYR A 94 -25.51 22.90 24.02
C TYR A 94 -24.61 22.35 22.92
N LYS A 95 -25.19 22.08 21.75
CA LYS A 95 -24.50 21.65 20.54
C LYS A 95 -24.46 22.80 19.54
N LEU A 96 -23.26 23.13 19.07
CA LEU A 96 -23.08 24.11 17.99
C LEU A 96 -23.41 23.46 16.63
N ILE A 97 -24.37 24.06 15.92
CA ILE A 97 -24.77 23.68 14.56
C ILE A 97 -24.73 24.94 13.69
N GLY A 98 -23.70 25.05 12.85
CA GLY A 98 -23.47 26.28 12.08
C GLY A 98 -23.28 27.49 13.01
N PRO A 99 -24.03 28.59 12.83
CA PRO A 99 -23.96 29.75 13.72
C PRO A 99 -24.84 29.65 14.98
N VAL A 100 -25.52 28.52 15.23
CA VAL A 100 -26.55 28.40 16.28
C VAL A 100 -26.18 27.37 17.35
N LEU A 101 -26.49 27.68 18.62
CA LEU A 101 -26.42 26.74 19.74
C LEU A 101 -27.79 26.11 20.00
N VAL A 102 -27.86 24.79 19.95
CA VAL A 102 -29.08 24.01 20.20
C VAL A 102 -28.95 23.31 21.54
N LYS A 103 -29.92 23.51 22.43
CA LYS A 103 -29.96 22.82 23.73
C LYS A 103 -30.09 21.31 23.50
N GLN A 104 -29.34 20.53 24.27
CA GLN A 104 -29.33 19.07 24.22
C GLN A 104 -29.53 18.51 25.62
N ASP A 105 -30.18 17.36 25.69
CA ASP A 105 -30.21 16.56 26.89
C ASP A 105 -28.82 15.96 27.18
N LEU A 106 -28.43 15.90 28.45
CA LEU A 106 -27.11 15.40 28.84
C LEU A 106 -26.95 13.91 28.50
N ALA A 107 -27.98 13.10 28.68
CA ALA A 107 -27.92 11.67 28.35
C ALA A 107 -27.83 11.48 26.83
N GLU A 108 -28.56 12.28 26.04
CA GLU A 108 -28.45 12.28 24.58
C GLU A 108 -27.04 12.71 24.11
N ALA A 109 -26.47 13.76 24.70
CA ALA A 109 -25.12 14.21 24.38
C ALA A 109 -24.09 13.10 24.66
N ASN A 110 -24.19 12.44 25.82
CA ASN A 110 -23.35 11.30 26.18
C ASN A 110 -23.49 10.13 25.21
N ALA A 111 -24.72 9.71 24.90
CA ALA A 111 -24.97 8.61 23.97
C ALA A 111 -24.38 8.88 22.57
N ASN A 112 -24.50 10.12 22.09
CA ASN A 112 -23.96 10.54 20.80
C ASN A 112 -22.42 10.52 20.78
N VAL A 113 -21.77 11.01 21.82
CA VAL A 113 -20.30 10.99 21.92
C VAL A 113 -19.78 9.56 22.03
N ARG A 114 -20.39 8.71 22.87
CA ARG A 114 -20.04 7.28 22.99
C ARG A 114 -20.15 6.54 21.65
N LYS A 115 -21.27 6.69 20.95
CA LYS A 115 -21.48 6.08 19.63
C LYS A 115 -20.43 6.54 18.61
N ARG A 116 -20.00 7.80 18.69
CA ARG A 116 -18.96 8.35 17.82
C ARG A 116 -17.58 7.76 18.14
N ILE A 117 -17.25 7.61 19.42
CA ILE A 117 -16.03 6.91 19.89
C ILE A 117 -16.01 5.47 19.38
N GLU A 118 -17.11 4.74 19.53
CA GLU A 118 -17.23 3.34 19.08
C GLU A 118 -17.00 3.22 17.57
N TYR A 119 -17.66 4.06 16.77
CA TYR A 119 -17.48 4.08 15.32
C TYR A 119 -16.04 4.37 14.92
N ILE A 120 -15.43 5.41 15.49
CA ILE A 120 -14.05 5.80 15.16
C ILE A 120 -13.08 4.69 15.58
N SER A 121 -13.29 4.07 16.74
CA SER A 121 -12.46 2.96 17.23
C SER A 121 -12.55 1.74 16.32
N ALA A 122 -13.75 1.40 15.84
CA ALA A 122 -13.93 0.31 14.88
C ALA A 122 -13.23 0.61 13.54
N GLU A 123 -13.33 1.85 13.06
CA GLU A 123 -12.68 2.26 11.82
C GLU A 123 -11.15 2.27 11.93
N LEU A 124 -10.59 2.67 13.08
CA LEU A 124 -9.16 2.55 13.36
C LEU A 124 -8.69 1.08 13.30
N LYS A 125 -9.43 0.16 13.93
CA LYS A 125 -9.12 -1.29 13.84
C LYS A 125 -9.13 -1.79 12.40
N ARG A 126 -10.10 -1.35 11.60
CA ARG A 126 -10.20 -1.70 10.18
C ARG A 126 -9.00 -1.18 9.37
N LEU A 127 -8.55 0.05 9.67
CA LEU A 127 -7.38 0.66 9.05
C LEU A 127 -6.10 -0.08 9.42
N ASP A 128 -5.93 -0.45 10.70
CA ASP A 128 -4.79 -1.22 11.18
C ASP A 128 -4.71 -2.59 10.50
N GLY A 129 -5.84 -3.32 10.38
CA GLY A 129 -5.88 -4.59 9.65
C GLY A 129 -5.55 -4.44 8.16
N THR A 130 -6.09 -3.40 7.50
CA THR A 130 -5.76 -3.11 6.10
C THR A 130 -4.28 -2.79 5.92
N LEU A 131 -3.67 -2.08 6.87
CA LEU A 131 -2.26 -1.73 6.83
C LEU A 131 -1.38 -2.99 6.96
N GLN A 132 -1.69 -3.84 7.94
CA GLN A 132 -1.00 -5.11 8.14
C GLN A 132 -1.05 -5.99 6.88
N ASP A 133 -2.22 -6.17 6.28
CA ASP A 133 -2.38 -6.95 5.04
C ASP A 133 -1.52 -6.42 3.88
N LEU A 134 -1.43 -5.09 3.75
CA LEU A 134 -0.62 -4.44 2.72
C LEU A 134 0.87 -4.62 2.97
N GLU A 135 1.31 -4.49 4.22
CA GLU A 135 2.69 -4.68 4.64
C GLU A 135 3.15 -6.12 4.46
N GLU A 136 2.33 -7.11 4.85
CA GLU A 136 2.61 -8.53 4.66
C GLU A 136 2.75 -8.89 3.17
N LYS A 137 1.81 -8.41 2.32
CA LYS A 137 1.88 -8.60 0.87
C LYS A 137 3.13 -7.95 0.28
N GLN A 138 3.51 -6.77 0.77
CA GLN A 138 4.72 -6.10 0.32
C GLN A 138 5.98 -6.87 0.74
N ASN A 139 6.03 -7.38 1.98
CA ASN A 139 7.17 -8.11 2.49
C ASN A 139 7.36 -9.47 1.79
N SER A 140 6.28 -10.22 1.58
CA SER A 140 6.31 -11.48 0.82
C SER A 140 6.86 -11.29 -0.60
N LYS A 141 6.45 -10.22 -1.30
CA LYS A 141 7.00 -9.86 -2.61
C LYS A 141 8.49 -9.55 -2.51
N LYS A 142 8.92 -8.73 -1.54
CA LYS A 142 10.34 -8.40 -1.31
C LYS A 142 11.19 -9.65 -1.10
N GLU A 143 10.74 -10.59 -0.28
CA GLU A 143 11.46 -11.84 -0.03
C GLU A 143 11.59 -12.71 -1.28
N ALA A 144 10.52 -12.83 -2.08
CA ALA A 144 10.56 -13.57 -3.35
C ALA A 144 11.59 -12.97 -4.32
N ILE A 145 11.69 -11.63 -4.37
CA ILE A 145 12.69 -10.92 -5.17
C ILE A 145 14.09 -11.23 -4.69
N LEU A 146 14.34 -11.12 -3.38
CA LEU A 146 15.66 -11.37 -2.80
C LEU A 146 16.14 -12.79 -3.11
N LYS A 147 15.25 -13.79 -3.00
CA LYS A 147 15.54 -15.19 -3.37
C LYS A 147 15.88 -15.32 -4.86
N LEU A 148 15.13 -14.66 -5.75
CA LEU A 148 15.41 -14.66 -7.19
C LEU A 148 16.76 -14.00 -7.49
N GLN A 149 17.06 -12.85 -6.87
CA GLN A 149 18.33 -12.15 -7.03
C GLN A 149 19.52 -13.01 -6.57
N GLN A 150 19.41 -13.69 -5.42
CA GLN A 150 20.44 -14.63 -4.93
C GLN A 150 20.65 -15.80 -5.90
N ARG A 151 19.57 -16.35 -6.48
CA ARG A 151 19.64 -17.45 -7.45
C ARG A 151 20.28 -17.01 -8.77
N ILE A 152 20.00 -15.80 -9.24
CA ILE A 152 20.65 -15.23 -10.43
C ILE A 152 22.16 -15.03 -10.19
N GLN A 153 22.55 -14.45 -9.05
CA GLN A 153 23.96 -14.23 -8.71
C GLN A 153 24.76 -15.54 -8.62
N SER A 154 24.20 -16.57 -7.97
CA SER A 154 24.87 -17.88 -7.84
C SER A 154 25.04 -18.59 -9.20
N LEU A 155 24.04 -18.53 -10.08
CA LEU A 155 24.15 -19.08 -11.45
C LEU A 155 25.19 -18.35 -12.30
N GLN A 156 25.36 -17.03 -12.11
CA GLN A 156 26.37 -16.24 -12.81
C GLN A 156 27.79 -16.53 -12.31
N ALA A 157 27.97 -16.71 -11.00
CA ALA A 157 29.26 -17.10 -10.42
C ALA A 157 29.71 -18.51 -10.85
N GLY A 158 28.77 -19.42 -11.11
CA GLY A 158 29.05 -20.77 -11.62
C GLY A 158 29.48 -20.81 -13.09
N LYS A 159 28.95 -19.91 -13.94
CA LYS A 159 29.32 -19.84 -15.37
C LYS A 159 30.65 -19.14 -15.66
N ALA A 160 31.17 -18.34 -14.72
CA ALA A 160 32.49 -17.70 -14.87
C ALA A 160 33.67 -18.62 -14.52
N LYS A 161 33.40 -19.82 -13.99
CA LYS A 161 34.41 -20.81 -13.58
C LYS A 161 34.47 -22.06 -14.48
N ALA A 162 33.70 -22.09 -15.58
CA ALA A 162 33.64 -23.21 -16.53
C ALA A 162 34.02 -22.77 -17.95
#